data_AF-A0A9E1F3E6-F1
#
_entry.id   AF-A0A9E1F3E6-F1
#
_cell.length_a   1.000
_cell.length_b   1.000
_cell.length_c   1.000
_cell.angle_alpha   90.00
_cell.angle_beta   90.00
_cell.angle_gamma   90.00
#
_symmetry.space_group_name_H-M   'P 1'
#
loop_
_entity.id
_entity.type
_entity.pdbx_description
1 polymer ?
#
loop_
_entity_poly.entity_id
_entity_poly.type
_entity_poly.pdbx_seq_one_letter_code
_entity_poly.pdbx_strand_id
1 'polypeptide(L)'
;MAILIPVLYFFSLSMFSGSETYQFPQRLLPKLSFDVRVEYIQDKYKIDLYHDDIDDYEPLIKTARMSDIVRIFKRQLSVERTEDELFLDFKPSINASEPITIHYKKSMFYNFKSFFSVTNDAASALINSITAALWTILISVTLGSMAGYAIARYRFRGRSQANIMMLIVRMFPVVSISIPMAVILIEYGLFDSMLGLAVIYSIPNIALTAWITNSIFLGISVELEEASHVFGAGKMQTFFRITLPLALPGLAASSMYAFLAAWNDTITALVLTNRNQTLSLMIYKALGGSDAQFQIAAAGSIILILPALVFTFIIKNYIGQMWGEVKM
;
A
#
# COMPACT_ATOMS: atom_id res chain seq x y z
N MET A 1 -3.99 -20.55 -14.07
CA MET A 1 -2.99 -21.09 -13.11
C MET A 1 -1.78 -20.19 -12.92
N ALA A 2 -1.25 -19.52 -13.97
CA ALA A 2 -0.02 -18.71 -13.89
C ALA A 2 -0.03 -17.49 -12.94
N ILE A 3 -1.19 -16.87 -12.69
CA ILE A 3 -1.32 -15.70 -11.79
C ILE A 3 -1.42 -16.11 -10.31
N LEU A 4 -1.87 -17.34 -10.03
CA LEU A 4 -2.15 -17.80 -8.68
C LEU A 4 -0.86 -18.07 -7.90
N ILE A 5 0.18 -18.55 -8.59
CA ILE A 5 1.46 -18.91 -7.97
C ILE A 5 2.20 -17.69 -7.42
N PRO A 6 2.37 -16.57 -8.14
CA PRO A 6 2.99 -15.37 -7.59
C PRO A 6 2.23 -14.78 -6.40
N VAL A 7 0.90 -14.73 -6.47
CA VAL A 7 0.06 -14.20 -5.38
C VAL A 7 0.18 -15.08 -4.14
N LEU A 8 0.09 -16.40 -4.33
CA LEU A 8 0.26 -17.36 -3.24
C LEU A 8 1.66 -17.26 -2.63
N TYR A 9 2.69 -17.09 -3.44
CA TYR A 9 4.07 -16.91 -2.97
C TYR A 9 4.23 -15.63 -2.14
N PHE A 10 3.74 -14.48 -2.61
CA PHE A 10 3.77 -13.24 -1.82
C PHE A 10 2.98 -13.34 -0.51
N PHE A 11 1.82 -14.01 -0.57
CA PHE A 11 1.03 -14.30 0.64
C PHE A 11 1.80 -15.18 1.62
N SER A 12 2.44 -16.22 1.10
CA SER A 12 3.27 -17.14 1.88
C SER A 12 4.47 -16.45 2.52
N LEU A 13 5.20 -15.62 1.74
CA LEU A 13 6.34 -14.84 2.19
C LEU A 13 5.98 -13.89 3.35
N SER A 14 4.77 -13.32 3.33
CA SER A 14 4.30 -12.51 4.46
C SER A 14 4.17 -13.27 5.78
N MET A 15 4.09 -14.60 5.72
CA MET A 15 4.02 -15.48 6.88
C MET A 15 5.35 -16.19 7.14
N PHE A 16 6.41 -15.97 6.34
CA PHE A 16 7.71 -16.60 6.55
C PHE A 16 8.41 -15.99 7.76
N SER A 17 9.16 -16.82 8.49
CA SER A 17 10.09 -16.35 9.49
C SER A 17 11.39 -15.85 8.83
N GLY A 18 12.27 -15.21 9.61
CA GLY A 18 13.56 -14.77 9.11
C GLY A 18 14.38 -15.92 8.52
N SER A 19 14.45 -17.08 9.17
CA SER A 19 15.23 -18.21 8.67
C SER A 19 14.68 -18.76 7.35
N GLU A 20 13.36 -18.91 7.24
CA GLU A 20 12.71 -19.37 6.01
C GLU A 20 12.89 -18.40 4.83
N THR A 21 12.97 -17.10 5.10
CA THR A 21 13.08 -16.06 4.08
C THR A 21 14.40 -16.13 3.33
N TYR A 22 15.47 -16.60 3.97
CA TYR A 22 16.81 -16.71 3.38
C TYR A 22 17.22 -18.16 3.07
N GLN A 23 16.36 -19.13 3.32
CA GLN A 23 16.62 -20.53 3.02
C GLN A 23 16.38 -20.83 1.52
N PHE A 24 17.31 -21.55 0.90
CA PHE A 24 17.22 -21.97 -0.49
C PHE A 24 17.36 -23.49 -0.62
N PRO A 25 16.47 -24.17 -1.38
CA PRO A 25 15.42 -23.60 -2.22
C PRO A 25 14.22 -23.05 -1.41
N GLN A 26 13.64 -21.96 -1.92
CA GLN A 26 12.48 -21.31 -1.30
C GLN A 26 11.26 -22.24 -1.32
N ARG A 27 10.59 -22.37 -0.18
CA ARG A 27 9.34 -23.15 -0.07
C ARG A 27 8.16 -22.36 -0.60
N LEU A 28 7.12 -23.07 -1.01
CA LEU A 28 5.84 -22.45 -1.40
C LEU A 28 4.97 -22.10 -0.19
N LEU A 29 5.08 -22.86 0.91
CA LEU A 29 4.27 -22.72 2.11
C LEU A 29 5.16 -22.54 3.34
N PRO A 30 4.70 -21.75 4.34
CA PRO A 30 5.44 -21.56 5.58
C PRO A 30 5.43 -22.82 6.44
N LYS A 31 6.51 -23.06 7.17
CA LYS A 31 6.56 -23.97 8.31
C LYS A 31 5.58 -23.50 9.39
N LEU A 32 4.95 -24.46 10.08
CA LEU A 32 4.07 -24.22 11.22
C LEU A 32 4.80 -24.30 12.56
N SER A 33 5.95 -24.97 12.58
CA SER A 33 6.76 -25.21 13.76
C SER A 33 8.23 -25.31 13.41
N PHE A 34 9.07 -25.14 14.43
CA PHE A 34 10.51 -25.29 14.35
C PHE A 34 11.00 -26.21 15.46
N ASP A 35 12.00 -27.02 15.10
CA ASP A 35 12.66 -27.92 16.02
C ASP A 35 14.00 -27.31 16.39
N VAL A 36 14.15 -27.00 17.66
CA VAL A 36 15.30 -26.28 18.19
C VAL A 36 16.05 -27.18 19.15
N ARG A 37 17.33 -27.39 18.87
CA ARG A 37 18.23 -28.13 19.75
C ARG A 37 18.94 -27.14 20.66
N VAL A 38 18.93 -27.44 21.96
CA VAL A 38 19.51 -26.59 23.00
C VAL A 38 20.54 -27.40 23.77
N GLU A 39 21.73 -26.83 23.89
CA GLU A 39 22.85 -27.41 24.61
C GLU A 39 23.46 -26.33 25.52
N TYR A 40 23.75 -26.68 26.78
CA TYR A 40 24.37 -25.76 27.73
C TYR A 40 25.86 -26.07 27.87
N ILE A 41 26.72 -25.21 27.33
CA ILE A 41 28.18 -25.42 27.27
C ILE A 41 28.90 -24.17 27.74
N GLN A 42 29.80 -24.31 28.72
CA GLN A 42 30.66 -23.22 29.21
C GLN A 42 29.84 -21.97 29.60
N ASP A 43 28.83 -22.16 30.45
CA ASP A 43 27.91 -21.12 30.94
C ASP A 43 27.11 -20.37 29.85
N LYS A 44 26.98 -20.97 28.67
CA LYS A 44 26.25 -20.40 27.53
C LYS A 44 25.28 -21.41 26.94
N TYR A 45 24.13 -20.93 26.50
CA TYR A 45 23.23 -21.71 25.65
C TYR A 45 23.74 -21.66 24.22
N LYS A 46 23.96 -22.84 23.64
CA LYS A 46 24.13 -23.06 22.21
C LYS A 46 22.79 -23.55 21.67
N ILE A 47 22.29 -22.85 20.67
CA ILE A 47 20.98 -23.09 20.07
C ILE A 47 21.20 -23.39 18.61
N ASP A 48 20.81 -24.58 18.19
CA ASP A 48 20.89 -25.04 16.81
C ASP A 48 19.47 -25.25 16.26
N LEU A 49 19.25 -24.89 15.00
CA LEU A 49 17.96 -24.98 14.32
C LEU A 49 17.97 -26.12 13.30
N TYR A 50 16.94 -26.96 13.32
CA TYR A 50 16.79 -28.02 12.34
C TYR A 50 16.31 -27.51 10.97
N HIS A 51 16.97 -27.98 9.92
CA HIS A 51 16.73 -27.60 8.54
C HIS A 51 16.44 -28.83 7.68
N ASP A 52 15.16 -29.00 7.25
CA ASP A 52 14.72 -30.22 6.54
C ASP A 52 15.33 -30.41 5.13
N ASP A 53 16.01 -29.40 4.58
CA ASP A 53 16.72 -29.48 3.29
C ASP A 53 18.07 -30.19 3.40
N ILE A 54 18.79 -29.98 4.51
CA ILE A 54 20.05 -30.65 4.82
C ILE A 54 19.87 -31.84 5.77
N ASP A 55 18.67 -32.01 6.33
CA ASP A 55 18.33 -33.02 7.34
C ASP A 55 19.26 -32.96 8.57
N ASP A 56 19.67 -31.74 8.95
CA ASP A 56 20.62 -31.50 10.04
C ASP A 56 20.36 -30.16 10.77
N TYR A 57 21.09 -29.96 11.86
CA TYR A 57 21.01 -28.78 12.72
C TYR A 57 22.12 -27.79 12.41
N GLU A 58 21.74 -26.53 12.16
CA GLU A 58 22.71 -25.44 11.99
C GLU A 58 22.75 -24.54 13.22
N PRO A 59 23.93 -24.05 13.64
CA PRO A 59 24.04 -23.12 14.76
C PRO A 59 23.32 -21.81 14.50
N LEU A 60 22.36 -21.47 15.37
CA LEU A 60 21.60 -20.23 15.29
C LEU A 60 22.23 -19.14 16.17
N ILE A 61 22.56 -19.45 17.42
CA ILE A 61 23.26 -18.54 18.34
C ILE A 61 23.95 -19.31 19.47
N LYS A 62 25.07 -18.75 19.96
CA LYS A 62 25.68 -19.13 21.24
C LYS A 62 25.76 -17.91 22.16
N THR A 63 25.00 -17.88 23.25
CA THR A 63 24.95 -16.72 24.18
C THR A 63 24.57 -17.14 25.60
N ALA A 64 24.99 -16.35 26.59
CA ALA A 64 24.50 -16.47 27.96
C ALA A 64 23.25 -15.63 28.22
N ARG A 65 22.97 -14.63 27.37
CA ARG A 65 21.89 -13.66 27.60
C ARG A 65 20.57 -14.15 27.03
N MET A 66 19.56 -14.33 27.89
CA MET A 66 18.23 -14.75 27.46
C MET A 66 17.55 -13.72 26.55
N SER A 67 17.80 -12.43 26.77
CA SER A 67 17.29 -11.34 25.92
C SER A 67 17.70 -11.48 24.44
N ASP A 68 18.93 -11.96 24.17
CA ASP A 68 19.42 -12.20 22.81
C ASP A 68 18.68 -13.37 22.17
N ILE A 69 18.40 -14.41 22.95
CA ILE A 69 17.66 -15.59 22.52
C ILE A 69 16.23 -15.22 22.16
N VAL A 70 15.52 -14.50 23.06
CA VAL A 70 14.16 -14.00 22.80
C VAL A 70 14.12 -13.18 21.51
N ARG A 71 15.11 -12.29 21.31
CA ARG A 71 15.20 -11.47 20.09
C ARG A 71 15.37 -12.33 18.83
N ILE A 72 16.21 -13.36 18.88
CA ILE A 72 16.41 -14.26 17.74
C ILE A 72 15.19 -15.15 17.49
N PHE A 73 14.56 -15.69 18.53
CA PHE A 73 13.34 -16.48 18.38
C PHE A 73 12.22 -15.67 17.72
N LYS A 74 12.06 -14.41 18.12
CA LYS A 74 11.11 -13.49 17.49
C LYS A 74 11.48 -13.19 16.03
N ARG A 75 12.74 -12.80 15.75
CA ARG A 75 13.15 -12.34 14.41
C ARG A 75 13.34 -13.47 13.40
N GLN A 76 13.98 -14.56 13.81
CA GLN A 76 14.37 -15.66 12.94
C GLN A 76 13.33 -16.78 12.88
N LEU A 77 12.57 -17.01 13.95
CA LEU A 77 11.61 -18.12 14.02
C LEU A 77 10.14 -17.66 14.10
N SER A 78 9.87 -16.36 14.26
CA SER A 78 8.53 -15.83 14.51
C SER A 78 7.85 -16.49 15.72
N VAL A 79 8.63 -16.82 16.76
CA VAL A 79 8.18 -17.44 18.00
C VAL A 79 8.16 -16.38 19.10
N GLU A 80 6.97 -16.09 19.62
CA GLU A 80 6.75 -15.11 20.68
C GLU A 80 6.79 -15.80 22.05
N ARG A 81 7.98 -15.82 22.68
CA ARG A 81 8.17 -16.26 24.06
C ARG A 81 8.81 -15.15 24.92
N THR A 82 8.52 -15.19 26.21
CA THR A 82 9.16 -14.35 27.23
C THR A 82 10.48 -14.96 27.71
N GLU A 83 11.31 -14.16 28.40
CA GLU A 83 12.57 -14.66 28.96
C GLU A 83 12.33 -15.78 29.97
N ASP A 84 11.32 -15.63 30.83
CA ASP A 84 10.97 -16.62 31.86
C ASP A 84 10.50 -17.94 31.24
N GLU A 85 9.66 -17.87 30.20
CA GLU A 85 9.19 -19.08 29.48
C GLU A 85 10.35 -19.82 28.82
N LEU A 86 11.23 -19.12 28.09
CA LEU A 86 12.38 -19.76 27.45
C LEU A 86 13.36 -20.31 28.48
N PHE A 87 13.56 -19.61 29.60
CA PHE A 87 14.38 -20.12 30.68
C PHE A 87 13.81 -21.42 31.27
N LEU A 88 12.50 -21.49 31.48
CA LEU A 88 11.84 -22.71 31.94
C LEU A 88 11.99 -23.86 30.93
N ASP A 89 11.80 -23.57 29.64
CA ASP A 89 11.96 -24.54 28.54
C ASP A 89 13.40 -25.06 28.46
N PHE A 90 14.40 -24.21 28.74
CA PHE A 90 15.82 -24.57 28.63
C PHE A 90 16.42 -25.12 29.91
N LYS A 91 15.76 -24.96 31.07
CA LYS A 91 16.23 -25.47 32.36
C LYS A 91 16.67 -26.95 32.33
N PRO A 92 15.98 -27.86 31.62
CA PRO A 92 16.43 -29.25 31.50
C PRO A 92 17.79 -29.41 30.81
N SER A 93 18.18 -28.51 29.89
CA SER A 93 19.45 -28.59 29.14
C SER A 93 20.68 -28.37 30.00
N ILE A 94 20.53 -27.73 31.17
CA ILE A 94 21.64 -27.45 32.08
C ILE A 94 22.17 -28.75 32.71
N ASN A 95 21.27 -29.71 32.96
CA ASN A 95 21.59 -30.97 33.64
C ASN A 95 21.66 -32.16 32.67
N ALA A 96 21.44 -31.93 31.38
CA ALA A 96 21.42 -32.99 30.38
C ALA A 96 22.84 -33.25 29.84
N SER A 97 23.22 -34.52 29.73
CA SER A 97 24.47 -34.92 29.07
C SER A 97 24.40 -34.85 27.54
N GLU A 98 23.19 -34.82 26.99
CA GLU A 98 22.92 -34.72 25.56
C GLU A 98 22.06 -33.48 25.25
N PRO A 99 22.18 -32.91 24.03
CA PRO A 99 21.35 -31.79 23.62
C PRO A 99 19.86 -32.14 23.66
N ILE A 100 19.03 -31.22 24.15
CA ILE A 100 17.57 -31.39 24.17
C ILE A 100 16.94 -30.78 22.91
N THR A 101 15.99 -31.47 22.30
CA THR A 101 15.19 -30.91 21.20
C THR A 101 13.84 -30.42 21.74
N ILE A 102 13.49 -29.18 21.40
CA ILE A 102 12.24 -28.54 21.81
C ILE A 102 11.50 -28.09 20.55
N HIS A 103 10.21 -28.41 20.50
CA HIS A 103 9.33 -28.05 19.40
C HIS A 103 8.62 -26.73 19.69
N TYR A 104 8.83 -25.73 18.83
CA TYR A 104 8.18 -24.42 18.96
C TYR A 104 7.16 -24.21 17.85
N LYS A 105 5.93 -23.82 18.23
CA LYS A 105 4.91 -23.40 17.28
C LYS A 105 5.18 -21.97 16.82
N LYS A 106 5.16 -21.76 15.50
CA LYS A 106 5.35 -20.46 14.87
C LYS A 106 4.07 -19.62 14.95
N SER A 107 4.22 -18.32 15.19
CA SER A 107 3.14 -17.35 15.05
C SER A 107 3.03 -16.89 13.59
N MET A 108 2.04 -17.42 12.86
CA MET A 108 1.83 -17.15 11.43
C MET A 108 1.56 -15.67 11.11
N PHE A 109 0.98 -14.94 12.06
CA PHE A 109 0.64 -13.52 11.92
C PHE A 109 1.68 -12.59 12.55
N TYR A 110 2.83 -13.12 12.98
CA TYR A 110 3.89 -12.34 13.61
C TYR A 110 4.31 -11.14 12.75
N ASN A 111 4.56 -11.34 11.46
CA ASN A 111 5.02 -10.25 10.59
C ASN A 111 3.97 -9.14 10.42
N PHE A 112 2.68 -9.49 10.39
CA PHE A 112 1.60 -8.50 10.34
C PHE A 112 1.55 -7.67 11.63
N LYS A 113 1.63 -8.33 12.79
CA LYS A 113 1.70 -7.66 14.09
C LYS A 113 2.96 -6.79 14.19
N SER A 114 4.10 -7.35 13.79
CA SER A 114 5.40 -6.68 13.76
C SER A 114 5.38 -5.45 12.85
N PHE A 115 4.71 -5.52 11.70
CA PHE A 115 4.52 -4.36 10.83
C PHE A 115 3.74 -3.22 11.51
N PHE A 116 2.77 -3.53 12.39
CA PHE A 116 2.06 -2.48 13.15
C PHE A 116 2.76 -2.07 14.45
N SER A 117 3.56 -2.94 15.06
CA SER A 117 4.17 -2.70 16.38
C SER A 117 5.63 -2.23 16.34
N VAL A 118 6.41 -2.68 15.35
CA VAL A 118 7.84 -2.30 15.20
C VAL A 118 7.94 -0.95 14.50
N THR A 119 7.06 -0.72 13.52
CA THR A 119 6.84 0.59 12.92
C THR A 119 5.69 1.26 13.66
N ASN A 120 5.98 1.88 14.80
CA ASN A 120 5.00 2.59 15.66
C ASN A 120 4.08 3.57 14.89
N ASP A 121 4.43 3.94 13.66
CA ASP A 121 3.66 4.83 12.78
C ASP A 121 2.92 4.13 11.63
N ALA A 122 2.90 2.80 11.52
CA ALA A 122 2.28 2.10 10.38
C ALA A 122 0.76 2.32 10.28
N ALA A 123 0.06 2.36 11.42
CA ALA A 123 -1.36 2.71 11.46
C ALA A 123 -1.59 4.16 11.03
N SER A 124 -0.75 5.09 11.51
CA SER A 124 -0.77 6.50 11.11
C SER A 124 -0.50 6.65 9.61
N ALA A 125 0.43 5.86 9.06
CA ALA A 125 0.75 5.89 7.64
C ALA A 125 -0.34 5.33 6.74
N LEU A 126 -1.08 4.33 7.22
CA LEU A 126 -2.31 3.87 6.56
C LEU A 126 -3.34 5.00 6.49
N ILE A 127 -3.57 5.71 7.61
CA ILE A 127 -4.50 6.85 7.67
C ILE A 127 -4.01 7.98 6.75
N ASN A 128 -2.71 8.26 6.74
CA ASN A 128 -2.09 9.25 5.85
C ASN A 128 -2.32 8.90 4.38
N SER A 129 -2.07 7.65 3.98
CA SER A 129 -2.35 7.18 2.61
C SER A 129 -3.81 7.35 2.21
N ILE A 130 -4.75 6.98 3.09
CA ILE A 130 -6.20 7.16 2.82
C ILE A 130 -6.51 8.65 2.68
N THR A 131 -6.01 9.48 3.59
CA THR A 131 -6.27 10.93 3.62
C THR A 131 -5.72 11.62 2.38
N ALA A 132 -4.47 11.33 1.99
CA ALA A 132 -3.86 11.86 0.77
C ALA A 132 -4.64 11.42 -0.49
N ALA A 133 -5.07 10.16 -0.56
CA ALA A 133 -5.86 9.66 -1.68
C ALA A 133 -7.23 10.35 -1.77
N LEU A 134 -7.93 10.53 -0.64
CA LEU A 134 -9.22 11.22 -0.60
C LEU A 134 -9.11 12.69 -1.03
N TRP A 135 -8.09 13.42 -0.55
CA TRP A 135 -7.83 14.79 -1.02
C TRP A 135 -7.50 14.83 -2.50
N THR A 136 -6.71 13.87 -3.00
CA THR A 136 -6.37 13.79 -4.42
C THR A 136 -7.61 13.56 -5.28
N ILE A 137 -8.51 12.65 -4.87
CA ILE A 137 -9.79 12.44 -5.54
C ILE A 137 -10.60 13.73 -5.54
N LEU A 138 -10.75 14.36 -4.38
CA LEU A 138 -11.56 15.57 -4.25
C LEU A 138 -11.06 16.67 -5.20
N ILE A 139 -9.76 16.98 -5.17
CA ILE A 139 -9.16 18.02 -6.03
C ILE A 139 -9.24 17.62 -7.50
N SER A 140 -8.86 16.39 -7.85
CA SER A 140 -8.76 15.95 -9.24
C SER A 140 -10.13 15.81 -9.90
N VAL A 141 -11.11 15.26 -9.19
CA VAL A 141 -12.46 15.06 -9.72
C VAL A 141 -13.20 16.38 -9.82
N THR A 142 -13.08 17.27 -8.84
CA THR A 142 -13.74 18.59 -8.92
C THR A 142 -13.17 19.44 -10.05
N LEU A 143 -11.86 19.70 -10.05
CA LEU A 143 -11.23 20.54 -11.06
C LEU A 143 -11.22 19.88 -12.44
N GLY A 144 -10.95 18.58 -12.49
CA GLY A 144 -10.92 17.81 -13.74
C GLY A 144 -12.29 17.75 -14.39
N SER A 145 -13.37 17.44 -13.65
CA SER A 145 -14.71 17.40 -14.23
C SER A 145 -15.18 18.75 -14.76
N MET A 146 -14.87 19.85 -14.06
CA MET A 146 -15.18 21.20 -14.53
C MET A 146 -14.42 21.54 -15.81
N ALA A 147 -13.13 21.20 -15.88
CA ALA A 147 -12.33 21.39 -17.08
C ALA A 147 -12.84 20.53 -18.26
N GLY A 148 -13.15 19.26 -18.00
CA GLY A 148 -13.73 18.35 -18.99
C GLY A 148 -15.07 18.83 -19.52
N TYR A 149 -15.96 19.32 -18.65
CA TYR A 149 -17.24 19.92 -19.04
C TYR A 149 -17.03 21.17 -19.89
N ALA A 150 -16.11 22.04 -19.48
CA ALA A 150 -15.83 23.26 -20.21
C ALA A 150 -15.31 22.99 -21.62
N ILE A 151 -14.43 21.99 -21.76
CA ILE A 151 -13.91 21.54 -23.05
C ILE A 151 -15.00 20.85 -23.87
N ALA A 152 -15.89 20.07 -23.27
CA ALA A 152 -16.95 19.40 -24.02
C ALA A 152 -17.97 20.40 -24.60
N ARG A 153 -18.42 21.38 -23.79
CA ARG A 153 -19.54 22.27 -24.13
C ARG A 153 -19.15 23.59 -24.76
N TYR A 154 -18.08 24.23 -24.32
CA TYR A 154 -17.74 25.56 -24.83
C TYR A 154 -16.86 25.49 -26.08
N ARG A 155 -17.07 26.45 -26.99
CA ARG A 155 -16.20 26.70 -28.13
C ARG A 155 -15.35 27.94 -27.80
N PHE A 156 -14.04 27.73 -27.63
CA PHE A 156 -13.09 28.81 -27.37
C PHE A 156 -11.81 28.58 -28.19
N ARG A 157 -11.05 29.65 -28.42
CA ARG A 157 -9.78 29.60 -29.16
C ARG A 157 -8.78 28.75 -28.36
N GLY A 158 -8.19 27.74 -28.99
CA GLY A 158 -7.23 26.84 -28.33
C GLY A 158 -7.82 25.57 -27.71
N ARG A 159 -9.12 25.28 -27.89
CA ARG A 159 -9.77 24.07 -27.35
C ARG A 159 -9.07 22.76 -27.73
N SER A 160 -8.65 22.62 -28.98
CA SER A 160 -7.95 21.41 -29.46
C SER A 160 -6.57 21.28 -28.80
N GLN A 161 -5.84 22.39 -28.71
CA GLN A 161 -4.54 22.46 -28.04
C GLN A 161 -4.66 22.14 -26.55
N ALA A 162 -5.68 22.66 -25.86
CA ALA A 162 -5.95 22.35 -24.46
C ALA A 162 -6.21 20.86 -24.25
N ASN A 163 -6.97 20.21 -25.14
CA ASN A 163 -7.23 18.77 -25.09
C ASN A 163 -5.92 17.95 -25.20
N ILE A 164 -5.06 18.31 -26.15
CA ILE A 164 -3.75 17.66 -26.33
C ILE A 164 -2.81 17.94 -25.16
N MET A 165 -2.75 19.19 -24.67
CA MET A 165 -1.88 19.60 -23.57
C MET A 165 -2.17 18.83 -22.27
N MET A 166 -3.42 18.49 -21.98
CA MET A 166 -3.75 17.65 -20.82
C MET A 166 -3.07 16.29 -20.88
N LEU A 167 -2.96 15.67 -22.06
CA LEU A 167 -2.24 14.41 -22.21
C LEU A 167 -0.72 14.58 -22.04
N ILE A 168 -0.16 15.71 -22.50
CA ILE A 168 1.27 16.01 -22.38
C ILE A 168 1.67 16.18 -20.91
N VAL A 169 0.87 16.89 -20.09
CA VAL A 169 1.15 17.09 -18.66
C VAL A 169 1.35 15.76 -17.93
N ARG A 170 0.59 14.73 -18.31
CA ARG A 170 0.69 13.39 -17.73
C ARG A 170 1.97 12.64 -18.12
N MET A 171 2.58 12.99 -19.25
CA MET A 171 3.85 12.40 -19.69
C MET A 171 5.04 12.92 -18.87
N PHE A 172 4.87 14.04 -18.18
CA PHE A 172 5.92 14.59 -17.35
C PHE A 172 6.11 13.76 -16.07
N PRO A 173 7.34 13.36 -15.73
CA PRO A 173 7.59 12.58 -14.52
C PRO A 173 7.26 13.40 -13.27
N VAL A 174 6.31 12.91 -12.46
CA VAL A 174 5.83 13.59 -11.24
C VAL A 174 6.97 13.85 -10.25
N VAL A 175 7.96 12.95 -10.18
CA VAL A 175 9.15 13.13 -9.34
C VAL A 175 9.95 14.39 -9.69
N SER A 176 10.04 14.75 -10.97
CA SER A 176 10.76 15.95 -11.40
C SER A 176 10.06 17.24 -10.97
N ILE A 177 8.74 17.19 -10.78
CA ILE A 177 7.95 18.30 -10.21
C ILE A 177 8.06 18.30 -8.69
N SER A 178 8.20 17.14 -8.06
CA SER A 178 8.15 16.99 -6.61
C SER A 178 9.28 17.73 -5.89
N ILE A 179 10.50 17.73 -6.45
CA ILE A 179 11.66 18.41 -5.84
C ILE A 179 11.47 19.94 -5.75
N PRO A 180 11.21 20.67 -6.85
CA PRO A 180 10.98 22.11 -6.76
C PRO A 180 9.71 22.45 -5.97
N MET A 181 8.67 21.60 -6.05
CA MET A 181 7.46 21.80 -5.27
C MET A 181 7.67 21.61 -3.77
N ALA A 182 8.65 20.83 -3.33
CA ALA A 182 9.00 20.73 -1.93
C ALA A 182 9.37 22.10 -1.34
N VAL A 183 10.18 22.89 -2.06
CA VAL A 183 10.59 24.24 -1.64
C VAL A 183 9.37 25.15 -1.47
N ILE A 184 8.49 25.15 -2.48
CA ILE A 184 7.26 25.94 -2.45
C ILE A 184 6.37 25.51 -1.28
N LEU A 185 6.13 24.21 -1.10
CA LEU A 185 5.31 23.69 -0.02
C LEU A 185 5.89 24.00 1.37
N ILE A 186 7.22 24.08 1.51
CA ILE A 186 7.86 24.53 2.76
C ILE A 186 7.51 26.00 3.04
N GLU A 187 7.62 26.88 2.04
CA GLU A 187 7.29 28.31 2.20
C GLU A 187 5.83 28.54 2.61
N TYR A 188 4.91 27.74 2.06
CA TYR A 188 3.48 27.80 2.41
C TYR A 188 3.11 26.99 3.67
N GLY A 189 4.07 26.32 4.34
CA GLY A 189 3.80 25.50 5.52
C GLY A 189 3.00 24.22 5.25
N LEU A 190 2.97 23.76 4.01
CA LEU A 190 2.27 22.54 3.56
C LEU A 190 3.21 21.34 3.33
N PHE A 191 4.52 21.50 3.57
CA PHE A 191 5.48 20.40 3.54
C PHE A 191 5.18 19.37 4.64
N ASP A 192 5.45 18.09 4.37
CA ASP A 192 5.12 16.99 5.29
C ASP A 192 3.64 16.94 5.69
N SER A 193 2.74 17.40 4.82
CA SER A 193 1.28 17.38 5.03
C SER A 193 0.57 16.57 3.94
N MET A 194 -0.53 15.89 4.31
CA MET A 194 -1.33 15.10 3.37
C MET A 194 -2.01 15.96 2.30
N LEU A 195 -2.35 17.21 2.63
CA LEU A 195 -2.91 18.15 1.68
C LEU A 195 -1.85 18.60 0.66
N GLY A 196 -0.65 18.97 1.13
CA GLY A 196 0.47 19.34 0.25
C GLY A 196 0.85 18.20 -0.70
N LEU A 197 0.92 16.98 -0.17
CA LEU A 197 1.14 15.77 -0.97
C LEU A 197 0.03 15.55 -2.01
N ALA A 198 -1.24 15.68 -1.60
CA ALA A 198 -2.39 15.50 -2.48
C ALA A 198 -2.46 16.54 -3.61
N VAL A 199 -2.02 17.79 -3.37
CA VAL A 199 -1.92 18.82 -4.42
C VAL A 199 -0.98 18.35 -5.53
N ILE A 200 0.18 17.79 -5.18
CA ILE A 200 1.15 17.30 -6.18
C ILE A 200 0.61 16.08 -6.92
N TYR A 201 0.02 15.13 -6.20
CA TYR A 201 -0.68 14.01 -6.81
C TYR A 201 -1.80 14.46 -7.76
N SER A 202 -2.47 15.56 -7.47
CA SER A 202 -3.60 16.03 -8.26
C SER A 202 -3.19 16.59 -9.63
N ILE A 203 -1.97 17.11 -9.80
CA ILE A 203 -1.53 17.75 -11.06
C ILE A 203 -1.76 16.85 -12.29
N PRO A 204 -1.19 15.63 -12.37
CA PRO A 204 -1.43 14.73 -13.51
C PRO A 204 -2.85 14.12 -13.48
N ASN A 205 -3.47 14.00 -12.32
CA ASN A 205 -4.80 13.39 -12.16
C ASN A 205 -5.94 14.31 -12.60
N ILE A 206 -5.81 15.63 -12.43
CA ILE A 206 -6.74 16.64 -12.98
C ILE A 206 -6.79 16.51 -14.50
N ALA A 207 -5.63 16.41 -15.15
CA ALA A 207 -5.54 16.32 -16.61
C ALA A 207 -6.19 15.04 -17.15
N LEU A 208 -5.93 13.89 -16.51
CA LEU A 208 -6.60 12.65 -16.88
C LEU A 208 -8.12 12.72 -16.64
N THR A 209 -8.53 13.24 -15.48
CA THR A 209 -9.94 13.33 -15.13
C THR A 209 -10.68 14.24 -16.09
N ALA A 210 -10.09 15.38 -16.47
CA ALA A 210 -10.63 16.26 -17.49
C ALA A 210 -10.74 15.59 -18.86
N TRP A 211 -9.76 14.78 -19.23
CA TRP A 211 -9.81 14.02 -20.49
C TRP A 211 -10.90 12.95 -20.49
N ILE A 212 -11.01 12.15 -19.43
CA ILE A 212 -12.05 11.12 -19.26
C ILE A 212 -13.44 11.78 -19.27
N THR A 213 -13.63 12.80 -18.44
CA THR A 213 -14.92 13.48 -18.29
C THR A 213 -15.32 14.26 -19.55
N ASN A 214 -14.39 14.85 -20.29
CA ASN A 214 -14.67 15.44 -21.60
C ASN A 214 -15.32 14.40 -22.54
N SER A 215 -14.75 13.20 -22.65
CA SER A 215 -15.33 12.12 -23.49
C SER A 215 -16.72 11.70 -23.01
N ILE A 216 -16.94 11.63 -21.69
CA ILE A 216 -18.26 11.30 -21.11
C ILE A 216 -19.29 12.39 -21.41
N PHE A 217 -18.94 13.65 -21.17
CA PHE A 217 -19.85 14.77 -21.42
C PHE A 217 -20.21 14.88 -22.89
N LEU A 218 -19.28 14.61 -23.82
CA LEU A 218 -19.60 14.54 -25.26
C LEU A 218 -20.65 13.46 -25.60
N GLY A 219 -20.72 12.37 -24.82
CA GLY A 219 -21.75 11.34 -24.97
C GLY A 219 -23.12 11.72 -24.39
N ILE A 220 -23.19 12.73 -23.51
CA ILE A 220 -24.45 13.23 -22.96
C ILE A 220 -25.08 14.19 -23.96
N SER A 221 -26.30 13.86 -24.40
CA SER A 221 -27.14 14.64 -25.31
C SER A 221 -27.27 16.11 -24.85
N VAL A 222 -27.03 17.03 -25.78
CA VAL A 222 -27.07 18.48 -25.53
C VAL A 222 -28.51 18.96 -25.31
N GLU A 223 -29.46 18.26 -25.91
CA GLU A 223 -30.90 18.53 -25.83
C GLU A 223 -31.41 18.49 -24.38
N LEU A 224 -30.81 17.67 -23.51
CA LEU A 224 -31.14 17.64 -22.07
C LEU A 224 -30.76 18.95 -21.36
N GLU A 225 -29.63 19.54 -21.74
CA GLU A 225 -29.17 20.82 -21.19
C GLU A 225 -30.02 21.97 -21.74
N GLU A 226 -30.35 21.95 -23.04
CA GLU A 226 -31.23 22.93 -23.68
C GLU A 226 -32.65 22.90 -23.08
N ALA A 227 -33.22 21.72 -22.86
CA ALA A 227 -34.51 21.57 -22.19
C ALA A 227 -34.49 22.20 -20.79
N SER A 228 -33.40 22.01 -20.03
CA SER A 228 -33.27 22.64 -18.71
C SER A 228 -33.27 24.17 -18.78
N HIS A 229 -32.67 24.75 -19.83
CA HIS A 229 -32.66 26.19 -20.06
C HIS A 229 -34.05 26.73 -20.44
N VAL A 230 -34.85 25.96 -21.19
CA VAL A 230 -36.25 26.29 -21.48
C VAL A 230 -37.08 26.36 -20.19
N PHE A 231 -36.80 25.48 -19.21
CA PHE A 231 -37.39 25.53 -17.87
C PHE A 231 -36.79 26.60 -16.93
N GLY A 232 -35.95 27.50 -17.45
CA GLY A 232 -35.38 28.63 -16.70
C GLY A 232 -34.15 28.29 -15.85
N ALA A 233 -33.58 27.10 -15.98
CA ALA A 233 -32.35 26.75 -15.25
C ALA A 233 -31.13 27.49 -15.83
N GLY A 234 -30.29 28.05 -14.95
CA GLY A 234 -29.00 28.63 -15.34
C GLY A 234 -27.92 27.57 -15.57
N LYS A 235 -26.81 27.93 -16.22
CA LYS A 235 -25.71 27.00 -16.57
C LYS A 235 -25.17 26.17 -15.40
N MET A 236 -24.94 26.79 -14.24
CA MET A 236 -24.47 26.07 -13.05
C MET A 236 -25.53 25.09 -12.54
N GLN A 237 -26.80 25.47 -12.58
CA GLN A 237 -27.91 24.62 -12.17
C GLN A 237 -28.07 23.44 -13.14
N THR A 238 -27.98 23.67 -14.45
CA THR A 238 -27.95 22.63 -15.48
C THR A 238 -26.80 21.65 -15.25
N PHE A 239 -25.59 22.15 -15.01
CA PHE A 239 -24.44 21.31 -14.71
C PHE A 239 -24.67 20.41 -13.50
N PHE A 240 -25.01 20.98 -12.33
CA PHE A 240 -25.15 20.20 -11.10
C PHE A 240 -26.38 19.30 -11.06
N ARG A 241 -27.48 19.65 -11.75
CA ARG A 241 -28.75 18.90 -11.69
C ARG A 241 -28.97 17.94 -12.85
N ILE A 242 -28.36 18.18 -14.01
CA ILE A 242 -28.58 17.38 -15.22
C ILE A 242 -27.27 16.69 -15.64
N THR A 243 -26.26 17.47 -16.00
CA THR A 243 -25.06 16.92 -16.65
C THR A 243 -24.18 16.12 -15.71
N LEU A 244 -23.92 16.64 -14.50
CA LEU A 244 -23.05 16.00 -13.52
C LEU A 244 -23.61 14.66 -13.01
N PRO A 245 -24.91 14.54 -12.63
CA PRO A 245 -25.51 13.25 -12.27
C PRO A 245 -25.40 12.18 -13.36
N LEU A 246 -25.60 12.56 -14.62
CA LEU A 246 -25.47 11.65 -15.77
C LEU A 246 -24.02 11.21 -16.01
N ALA A 247 -23.04 12.02 -15.60
CA ALA A 247 -21.62 11.70 -15.70
C ALA A 247 -21.06 10.95 -14.47
N LEU A 248 -21.84 10.78 -13.38
CA LEU A 248 -21.39 10.13 -12.15
C LEU A 248 -20.73 8.76 -12.36
N PRO A 249 -21.26 7.86 -13.21
CA PRO A 249 -20.62 6.57 -13.44
C PRO A 249 -19.18 6.70 -13.98
N GLY A 250 -18.95 7.68 -14.84
CA GLY A 250 -17.63 7.95 -15.40
C GLY A 250 -16.70 8.75 -14.46
N LEU A 251 -17.28 9.58 -13.58
CA LEU A 251 -16.53 10.18 -12.47
C LEU A 251 -16.06 9.12 -11.48
N ALA A 252 -16.83 8.04 -11.29
CA ALA A 252 -16.42 6.90 -10.47
C ALA A 252 -15.13 6.28 -11.01
N ALA A 253 -15.01 6.07 -12.33
CA ALA A 253 -13.79 5.58 -12.97
C ALA A 253 -12.61 6.55 -12.80
N SER A 254 -12.84 7.86 -12.93
CA SER A 254 -11.79 8.87 -12.71
C SER A 254 -11.33 8.91 -11.24
N SER A 255 -12.26 8.77 -10.29
CA SER A 255 -11.95 8.70 -8.86
C SER A 255 -11.12 7.46 -8.50
N MET A 256 -11.40 6.31 -9.13
CA MET A 256 -10.59 5.09 -8.97
C MET A 256 -9.17 5.28 -9.46
N TYR A 257 -8.99 5.93 -10.61
CA TYR A 257 -7.66 6.22 -11.10
C TYR A 257 -6.91 7.17 -10.15
N ALA A 258 -7.54 8.26 -9.72
CA ALA A 258 -6.94 9.23 -8.80
C ALA A 258 -6.58 8.58 -7.45
N PHE A 259 -7.45 7.73 -6.92
CA PHE A 259 -7.19 6.92 -5.73
C PHE A 259 -5.94 6.06 -5.91
N LEU A 260 -5.91 5.21 -6.94
CA LEU A 260 -4.81 4.26 -7.17
C LEU A 260 -3.48 4.95 -7.44
N ALA A 261 -3.51 6.10 -8.11
CA ALA A 261 -2.32 6.90 -8.37
C ALA A 261 -1.72 7.45 -7.07
N ALA A 262 -2.53 8.04 -6.20
CA ALA A 262 -2.07 8.56 -4.90
C ALA A 262 -1.72 7.44 -3.91
N TRP A 263 -2.50 6.35 -3.91
CA TRP A 263 -2.38 5.23 -2.98
C TRP A 263 -1.05 4.47 -3.12
N ASN A 264 -0.59 4.28 -4.36
CA ASN A 264 0.59 3.47 -4.66
C ASN A 264 1.88 4.28 -4.81
N ASP A 265 1.81 5.61 -4.93
CA ASP A 265 3.00 6.39 -5.22
C ASP A 265 3.92 6.49 -3.99
N THR A 266 5.14 6.01 -4.16
CA THR A 266 6.17 5.97 -3.13
C THR A 266 7.21 7.07 -3.33
N ILE A 267 7.49 7.45 -4.58
CA ILE A 267 8.62 8.33 -4.91
C ILE A 267 8.29 9.78 -4.52
N THR A 268 7.11 10.27 -4.86
CA THR A 268 6.69 11.62 -4.47
C THR A 268 6.53 11.72 -2.95
N ALA A 269 6.00 10.68 -2.31
CA ALA A 269 5.90 10.61 -0.85
C ALA A 269 7.30 10.64 -0.20
N LEU A 270 8.28 9.93 -0.76
CA LEU A 270 9.67 9.96 -0.28
C LEU A 270 10.27 11.37 -0.27
N VAL A 271 9.92 12.20 -1.26
CA VAL A 271 10.42 13.58 -1.40
C VAL A 271 9.68 14.56 -0.49
N LEU A 272 8.35 14.40 -0.34
CA LEU A 272 7.48 15.40 0.27
C LEU A 272 7.04 15.10 1.71
N THR A 273 7.33 13.89 2.22
CA THR A 273 6.97 13.49 3.58
C THR A 273 8.21 13.13 4.40
N ASN A 274 8.16 13.45 5.68
CA ASN A 274 9.21 13.17 6.64
C ASN A 274 8.66 12.41 7.85
N ARG A 275 7.80 13.07 8.66
CA ARG A 275 7.13 12.44 9.82
C ARG A 275 5.81 11.81 9.42
N ASN A 276 5.07 12.44 8.51
CA ASN A 276 3.75 11.98 8.09
C ASN A 276 3.86 11.12 6.83
N GLN A 277 4.45 9.93 6.97
CA GLN A 277 4.73 9.07 5.82
C GLN A 277 3.47 8.33 5.34
N THR A 278 3.42 8.00 4.05
CA THR A 278 2.42 7.11 3.48
C THR A 278 2.79 5.65 3.72
N LEU A 279 1.79 4.76 3.71
CA LEU A 279 1.99 3.33 3.88
C LEU A 279 2.93 2.74 2.82
N SER A 280 2.78 3.17 1.56
CA SER A 280 3.64 2.76 0.44
C SER A 280 5.12 3.08 0.71
N LEU A 281 5.40 4.28 1.23
CA LEU A 281 6.75 4.70 1.61
C LEU A 281 7.31 3.90 2.79
N MET A 282 6.50 3.62 3.82
CA MET A 282 6.94 2.82 4.96
C MET A 282 7.33 1.40 4.54
N ILE A 283 6.53 0.77 3.67
CA ILE A 283 6.82 -0.56 3.12
C ILE A 283 8.14 -0.52 2.34
N TYR A 284 8.34 0.50 1.50
CA TYR A 284 9.59 0.67 0.77
C TYR A 284 10.80 0.81 1.70
N LYS A 285 10.69 1.60 2.78
CA LYS A 285 11.77 1.74 3.77
C LYS A 285 12.06 0.46 4.54
N ALA A 286 11.06 -0.40 4.76
CA ALA A 286 11.27 -1.71 5.39
C ALA A 286 12.18 -2.64 4.56
N LEU A 287 12.28 -2.41 3.24
CA LEU A 287 13.18 -3.13 2.35
C LEU A 287 14.62 -2.58 2.33
N GLY A 288 14.80 -1.30 2.67
CA GLY A 288 16.08 -0.60 2.49
C GLY A 288 17.02 -0.57 3.71
N GLY A 289 16.62 -1.14 4.84
CA GLY A 289 17.43 -1.17 6.07
C GLY A 289 18.55 -2.23 6.04
N SER A 290 19.54 -2.08 6.93
CA SER A 290 20.66 -3.03 7.09
C SER A 290 20.23 -4.45 7.45
N ASP A 291 19.08 -4.59 8.11
CA ASP A 291 18.35 -5.84 8.33
C ASP A 291 17.08 -5.81 7.46
N ALA A 292 17.21 -5.89 6.12
CA ALA A 292 16.06 -5.83 5.21
C ALA A 292 15.05 -6.96 5.51
N GLN A 293 13.89 -6.63 6.07
CA GLN A 293 12.92 -7.64 6.53
C GLN A 293 11.88 -7.90 5.43
N PHE A 294 12.26 -8.67 4.41
CA PHE A 294 11.41 -8.97 3.25
C PHE A 294 10.04 -9.53 3.65
N GLN A 295 9.99 -10.38 4.67
CA GLN A 295 8.77 -10.95 5.22
C GLN A 295 7.84 -9.90 5.85
N ILE A 296 8.40 -8.87 6.50
CA ILE A 296 7.62 -7.75 7.05
C ILE A 296 7.12 -6.84 5.92
N ALA A 297 7.97 -6.53 4.94
CA ALA A 297 7.57 -5.74 3.78
C ALA A 297 6.49 -6.46 2.95
N ALA A 298 6.55 -7.79 2.84
CA ALA A 298 5.51 -8.61 2.22
C ALA A 298 4.19 -8.54 2.99
N ALA A 299 4.22 -8.62 4.33
CA ALA A 299 3.03 -8.42 5.17
C ALA A 299 2.42 -7.02 4.99
N GLY A 300 3.25 -5.98 4.99
CA GLY A 300 2.84 -4.61 4.69
C GLY A 300 2.22 -4.47 3.29
N SER A 301 2.78 -5.15 2.29
CA SER A 301 2.25 -5.14 0.91
C SER A 301 0.87 -5.78 0.81
N ILE A 302 0.59 -6.84 1.56
CA ILE A 302 -0.76 -7.44 1.63
C ILE A 302 -1.74 -6.45 2.27
N ILE A 303 -1.32 -5.77 3.34
CA ILE A 303 -2.12 -4.72 3.97
C ILE A 303 -2.41 -3.59 2.97
N LEU A 304 -1.43 -3.19 2.16
CA LEU A 304 -1.60 -2.16 1.12
C LEU A 304 -2.65 -2.55 0.05
N ILE A 305 -2.77 -3.85 -0.27
CA ILE A 305 -3.75 -4.35 -1.24
C ILE A 305 -5.19 -4.23 -0.73
N LEU A 306 -5.41 -4.41 0.58
CA LEU A 306 -6.77 -4.50 1.14
C LEU A 306 -7.63 -3.23 0.90
N PRO A 307 -7.18 -2.00 1.22
CA PRO A 307 -7.98 -0.81 0.95
C PRO A 307 -8.21 -0.55 -0.54
N ALA A 308 -7.23 -0.88 -1.39
CA ALA A 308 -7.39 -0.77 -2.84
C ALA A 308 -8.49 -1.71 -3.37
N LEU A 309 -8.55 -2.94 -2.86
CA LEU A 309 -9.65 -3.86 -3.19
C LEU A 309 -10.99 -3.34 -2.68
N VAL A 310 -11.07 -2.92 -1.42
CA VAL A 310 -12.32 -2.37 -0.84
C VAL A 310 -12.82 -1.18 -1.67
N PHE A 311 -11.94 -0.23 -1.98
CA PHE A 311 -12.29 0.92 -2.81
C PHE A 311 -12.75 0.49 -4.21
N THR A 312 -12.04 -0.46 -4.84
CA THR A 312 -12.43 -1.01 -6.15
C THR A 312 -13.81 -1.65 -6.11
N PHE A 313 -14.13 -2.44 -5.07
CA PHE A 313 -15.45 -3.07 -4.92
C PHE A 313 -16.57 -2.04 -4.72
N ILE A 314 -16.30 -0.96 -3.97
CA ILE A 314 -17.26 0.13 -3.78
C ILE A 314 -17.55 0.81 -5.13
N ILE A 315 -16.50 1.12 -5.91
CA ILE A 315 -16.64 1.83 -7.19
C ILE A 315 -17.19 0.93 -8.32
N LYS A 316 -16.91 -0.38 -8.30
CA LYS A 316 -17.37 -1.34 -9.31
C LYS A 316 -18.87 -1.22 -9.61
N ASN A 317 -19.69 -1.04 -8.57
CA ASN A 317 -21.14 -0.92 -8.70
C ASN A 317 -21.58 0.31 -9.51
N TYR A 318 -20.76 1.37 -9.54
CA TYR A 318 -21.01 2.57 -10.33
C TYR A 318 -20.52 2.42 -11.78
N ILE A 319 -19.40 1.71 -11.99
CA ILE A 319 -18.87 1.45 -13.34
C ILE A 319 -19.79 0.51 -14.13
N GLY A 320 -20.34 -0.54 -13.51
CA GLY A 320 -21.25 -1.49 -14.19
C GLY A 320 -22.49 -0.81 -14.81
N GLN A 321 -22.94 0.31 -14.24
CA GLN A 321 -24.05 1.10 -14.78
C GLN A 321 -23.72 1.77 -16.13
N MET A 322 -22.44 2.04 -16.43
CA MET A 322 -22.03 2.61 -17.73
C MET A 322 -22.16 1.61 -18.88
N TRP A 323 -22.00 0.32 -18.60
CA TRP A 323 -21.94 -0.73 -19.61
C TRP A 323 -23.27 -1.44 -19.80
N GLY A 324 -24.33 -0.95 -19.16
CA GLY A 324 -25.67 -1.53 -19.25
C GLY A 324 -25.74 -2.92 -18.62
N GLU A 325 -24.90 -3.24 -17.64
CA GLU A 325 -25.09 -4.47 -16.84
C GLU A 325 -26.42 -4.35 -16.10
N VAL A 326 -27.46 -4.97 -16.67
CA VAL A 326 -28.74 -5.22 -16.02
C VAL A 326 -28.43 -6.05 -14.79
N LYS A 327 -28.82 -5.57 -13.61
CA LYS A 327 -28.81 -6.39 -12.38
C LYS A 327 -29.66 -7.63 -12.67
N MET A 328 -29.02 -8.77 -12.89
CA MET A 328 -29.70 -10.08 -12.90
C MET A 328 -30.07 -10.48 -11.49
#